data_AF-A0A918SWW0-F1
#
_entry.id   AF-A0A918SWW0-F1
#
_cell.length_a   1.000
_cell.length_b   1.000
_cell.length_c   1.000
_cell.angle_alpha   90.00
_cell.angle_beta   90.00
_cell.angle_gamma   90.00
#
_symmetry.space_group_name_H-M   'P 1'
#
loop_
_entity.id
_entity.type
_entity.pdbx_description
1 polymer ?
#
loop_
_entity_poly.entity_id
_entity_poly.type
_entity_poly.pdbx_seq_one_letter_code
_entity_poly.pdbx_strand_id
1 'polypeptide(L)'
;MTTYTCPIHDLEYECDDDLIPPTILARIGTTCPQCSEARRAVLGPLEREYESKWSRWSAWQSSSDVPRLGRNRTLGNWRPCNKAQQVAHRAISAYAANLRAHLQTGKGLTLLGPPGVGKSHLCYGLIAAAYEAGVYARYVVWGDVVDRTKAAFGQRDSEDARLVERLKGLDLLVLDEIGVRSGSDWDQALLFSLVDYRYRQQRPTIVASNLTAETLDGIGERAADRLREANVTVTIPGESRRAAAGVDRDLIEAPPALIEPEPPVFTFPVCVNGEVVERETGVARRSQAFAGRRRTL
;
A
#
# COMPACT_ATOMS: atom_id res chain seq x y z
N MET A 1 -23.57 36.73 27.69
CA MET A 1 -24.13 36.28 26.40
C MET A 1 -24.49 37.49 25.56
N THR A 2 -23.89 37.57 24.39
CA THR A 2 -24.10 38.61 23.38
C THR A 2 -24.90 38.00 22.23
N THR A 3 -25.93 38.70 21.75
CA THR A 3 -26.72 38.26 20.58
C THR A 3 -26.08 38.79 19.31
N TYR A 4 -25.92 37.92 18.31
CA TYR A 4 -25.36 38.23 17.01
C TYR A 4 -26.29 37.77 15.89
N THR A 5 -26.23 38.43 14.74
CA THR A 5 -26.91 37.99 13.51
C THR A 5 -25.86 37.54 12.50
N CYS A 6 -25.97 36.30 12.01
CA CYS A 6 -25.09 35.77 11.00
C CYS A 6 -25.49 36.28 9.60
N PRO A 7 -24.66 37.08 8.91
CA PRO A 7 -24.98 37.59 7.58
C PRO A 7 -24.93 36.53 6.46
N ILE A 8 -24.34 35.35 6.73
CA ILE A 8 -24.22 34.25 5.76
C ILE A 8 -25.50 33.42 5.74
N HIS A 9 -26.09 33.20 6.91
CA HIS A 9 -27.24 32.30 7.07
C HIS A 9 -28.52 33.00 7.51
N ASP A 10 -28.47 34.33 7.69
CA ASP A 10 -29.57 35.14 8.21
C ASP A 10 -30.16 34.57 9.51
N LEU A 11 -29.26 34.24 10.44
CA LEU A 11 -29.58 33.55 11.70
C LEU A 11 -29.16 34.39 12.91
N GLU A 12 -30.11 34.66 13.82
CA GLU A 12 -29.79 35.19 15.15
C GLU A 12 -29.32 34.08 16.09
N TYR A 13 -28.22 34.31 16.82
CA TYR A 13 -27.65 33.37 17.77
C TYR A 13 -27.00 34.08 18.97
N GLU A 14 -26.99 33.40 20.11
CA GLU A 14 -26.31 33.87 21.31
C GLU A 14 -24.91 33.25 21.41
N CYS A 15 -23.91 34.07 21.70
CA CYS A 15 -22.54 33.65 21.93
C CYS A 15 -22.07 34.18 23.28
N ASP A 16 -21.35 33.36 24.02
CA ASP A 16 -20.66 33.78 25.23
C ASP A 16 -19.17 34.00 24.89
N ASP A 17 -18.81 35.26 24.63
CA ASP A 17 -17.46 35.63 24.19
C ASP A 17 -16.41 35.30 25.26
N ASP A 18 -16.80 35.25 26.54
CA ASP A 18 -15.91 34.87 27.65
C ASP A 18 -15.62 33.35 27.65
N LEU A 19 -16.56 32.53 27.17
CA LEU A 19 -16.38 31.09 26.99
C LEU A 19 -15.66 30.71 25.67
N ILE A 20 -15.63 31.64 24.71
CA ILE A 20 -14.95 31.45 23.42
C ILE A 20 -13.85 32.52 23.25
N PRO A 21 -12.78 32.46 24.06
CA PRO A 21 -11.64 33.36 23.88
C PRO A 21 -11.01 33.14 22.49
N PRO A 22 -10.22 34.12 21.99
CA PRO A 22 -9.61 34.06 20.66
C PRO A 22 -8.84 32.76 20.35
N THR A 23 -8.27 32.11 21.37
CA THR A 23 -7.57 30.82 21.24
C THR A 23 -8.49 29.64 20.94
N ILE A 24 -9.69 29.62 21.52
CA ILE A 24 -10.74 28.65 21.22
C ILE A 24 -11.37 29.00 19.88
N LEU A 25 -11.65 30.28 19.63
CA LEU A 25 -12.18 30.76 18.35
C LEU A 25 -11.29 30.39 17.17
N ALA A 26 -9.97 30.49 17.32
CA ALA A 26 -9.00 30.06 16.32
C ALA A 26 -9.08 28.54 16.01
N ARG A 27 -9.58 27.72 16.93
CA ARG A 27 -9.79 26.27 16.73
C ARG A 27 -11.15 25.96 16.11
N ILE A 28 -12.23 26.52 16.66
CA ILE A 28 -13.60 26.25 16.18
C ILE A 28 -13.91 26.99 14.87
N GLY A 29 -13.20 28.09 14.60
CA GLY A 29 -13.21 28.83 13.34
C GLY A 29 -14.38 29.81 13.17
N THR A 30 -15.48 29.63 13.90
CA THR A 30 -16.70 30.44 13.78
C THR A 30 -17.47 30.43 15.10
N THR A 31 -18.22 31.50 15.39
CA THR A 31 -19.18 31.54 16.51
C THR A 31 -20.61 31.21 16.09
N CYS A 32 -20.90 31.22 14.79
CA CYS A 32 -22.22 30.85 14.28
C CYS A 32 -22.39 29.32 14.20
N PRO A 33 -23.47 28.75 14.77
CA PRO A 33 -23.70 27.30 14.76
C PRO A 33 -23.94 26.74 13.35
N GLN A 34 -24.65 27.47 12.47
CA GLN A 34 -24.88 27.04 11.08
C GLN A 34 -23.61 27.11 10.23
N CYS A 35 -22.75 28.13 10.41
CA CYS A 35 -21.41 28.14 9.81
C CYS A 35 -20.59 26.92 10.26
N SER A 36 -20.67 26.54 11.54
CA SER A 36 -19.98 25.36 12.08
C SER A 36 -20.48 24.06 11.47
N GLU A 37 -21.79 23.93 11.27
CA GLU A 37 -22.41 22.76 10.64
C GLU A 37 -22.09 22.67 9.15
N ALA A 38 -22.24 23.75 8.40
CA ALA A 38 -21.87 23.82 6.98
C ALA A 38 -20.39 23.47 6.77
N ARG A 39 -19.51 24.01 7.62
CA ARG A 39 -18.08 23.66 7.64
C ARG A 39 -17.87 22.16 7.88
N ARG A 40 -18.52 21.57 8.88
CA ARG A 40 -18.40 20.12 9.17
C ARG A 40 -18.93 19.26 8.04
N ALA A 41 -20.02 19.66 7.39
CA ALA A 41 -20.60 18.95 6.25
C ALA A 41 -19.64 18.90 5.06
N VAL A 42 -18.90 19.99 4.80
CA VAL A 42 -17.90 20.07 3.73
C VAL A 42 -16.59 19.37 4.12
N LEU A 43 -16.02 19.69 5.29
CA LEU A 43 -14.72 19.17 5.70
C LEU A 43 -14.75 17.69 6.06
N GLY A 44 -15.84 17.19 6.65
CA GLY A 44 -15.91 15.81 7.14
C GLY A 44 -15.61 14.74 6.07
N PRO A 45 -16.22 14.78 4.87
CA PRO A 45 -15.87 13.87 3.77
C PRO A 45 -14.41 13.97 3.34
N LEU A 46 -13.87 15.19 3.24
CA LEU A 46 -12.49 15.46 2.82
C LEU A 46 -11.48 14.96 3.85
N GLU A 47 -11.78 15.12 5.15
CA GLU A 47 -11.00 14.55 6.25
C GLU A 47 -10.91 13.02 6.14
N ARG A 48 -12.05 12.35 5.94
CA ARG A 48 -12.10 10.89 5.79
C ARG A 48 -11.31 10.42 4.57
N GLU A 49 -11.41 11.13 3.45
CA GLU A 49 -10.64 10.80 2.25
C GLU A 49 -9.13 10.97 2.48
N TYR A 50 -8.71 12.08 3.09
CA TYR A 50 -7.32 12.33 3.43
C TYR A 50 -6.78 11.30 4.41
N GLU A 51 -7.50 11.00 5.50
CA GLU A 51 -7.12 9.96 6.48
C GLU A 51 -6.99 8.59 5.81
N SER A 52 -7.88 8.25 4.88
CA SER A 52 -7.80 7.01 4.10
C SER A 52 -6.58 6.98 3.18
N LYS A 53 -6.29 8.05 2.45
CA LYS A 53 -5.07 8.17 1.62
C LYS A 53 -3.81 8.07 2.48
N TRP A 54 -3.79 8.77 3.61
CA TRP A 54 -2.65 8.81 4.52
C TRP A 54 -2.40 7.44 5.15
N SER A 55 -3.45 6.76 5.60
CA SER A 55 -3.34 5.40 6.16
C SER A 55 -2.73 4.42 5.15
N ARG A 56 -3.23 4.44 3.90
CA ARG A 56 -2.68 3.62 2.80
C ARG A 56 -1.21 3.91 2.55
N TRP A 57 -0.85 5.19 2.42
CA TRP A 57 0.54 5.61 2.18
C TRP A 57 1.46 5.24 3.36
N SER A 58 1.05 5.51 4.60
CA SER A 58 1.83 5.20 5.80
C SER A 58 2.08 3.69 5.95
N ALA A 59 1.05 2.89 5.66
CA ALA A 59 1.17 1.44 5.65
C ALA A 59 2.07 0.92 4.53
N TRP A 60 2.00 1.51 3.33
CA TRP A 60 2.95 1.21 2.24
C TRP A 60 4.39 1.46 2.65
N GLN A 61 4.66 2.57 3.36
CA GLN A 61 6.02 2.92 3.77
C GLN A 61 6.60 2.01 4.85
N SER A 62 5.75 1.52 5.76
CA SER A 62 6.15 0.78 6.96
C SER A 62 6.02 -0.74 6.84
N SER A 63 5.12 -1.23 5.99
CA SER A 63 4.68 -2.63 6.01
C SER A 63 4.79 -3.37 4.67
N SER A 64 5.04 -2.67 3.56
CA SER A 64 5.07 -3.30 2.23
C SER A 64 6.32 -4.13 1.96
N ASP A 65 7.41 -3.88 2.69
CA ASP A 65 8.75 -4.43 2.45
C ASP A 65 9.29 -4.24 1.01
N VAL A 66 8.68 -3.33 0.23
CA VAL A 66 9.21 -2.98 -1.10
C VAL A 66 10.54 -2.24 -0.91
N PRO A 67 11.65 -2.72 -1.50
CA PRO A 67 12.95 -2.10 -1.36
C PRO A 67 12.96 -0.71 -1.99
N ARG A 68 13.93 0.14 -1.61
CA ARG A 68 14.03 1.52 -2.12
C ARG A 68 14.04 1.58 -3.65
N LEU A 69 14.72 0.64 -4.32
CA LEU A 69 14.74 0.52 -5.78
C LEU A 69 13.36 0.22 -6.40
N GLY A 70 12.47 -0.43 -5.65
CA GLY A 70 11.11 -0.76 -6.07
C GLY A 70 10.09 0.34 -5.83
N ARG A 71 10.42 1.37 -5.03
CA ARG A 71 9.42 2.37 -4.58
C ARG A 71 8.91 3.28 -5.68
N ASN A 72 9.61 3.39 -6.81
CA ASN A 72 9.15 4.14 -7.99
C ASN A 72 8.76 3.21 -9.15
N ARG A 73 8.53 1.92 -8.88
CA ARG A 73 8.18 0.92 -9.89
C ARG A 73 6.67 0.64 -9.81
N THR A 74 5.93 1.07 -10.83
CA THR A 74 4.49 0.86 -10.94
C THR A 74 4.17 -0.03 -12.13
N LEU A 75 2.93 -0.51 -12.21
CA LEU A 75 2.47 -1.18 -13.43
C LEU A 75 2.47 -0.21 -14.61
N GLY A 76 2.16 1.06 -14.40
CA GLY A 76 2.08 2.07 -15.47
C GLY A 76 3.43 2.43 -16.10
N ASN A 77 4.54 2.36 -15.34
CA ASN A 77 5.87 2.69 -15.86
C ASN A 77 6.73 1.48 -16.24
N TRP A 78 6.16 0.27 -16.22
CA TRP A 78 6.80 -0.90 -16.82
C TRP A 78 6.57 -0.90 -18.33
N ARG A 79 7.63 -0.82 -19.13
CA ARG A 79 7.54 -0.72 -20.60
C ARG A 79 7.73 -2.10 -21.25
N PRO A 80 6.70 -2.78 -21.81
CA PRO A 80 6.91 -4.03 -22.56
C PRO A 80 7.71 -3.79 -23.85
N CYS A 81 8.61 -4.71 -24.22
CA CYS A 81 9.45 -4.58 -25.42
C CYS A 81 9.02 -5.48 -26.59
N ASN A 82 8.07 -6.40 -26.34
CA ASN A 82 7.53 -7.29 -27.35
C ASN A 82 6.04 -7.58 -27.10
N LYS A 83 5.36 -8.16 -28.10
CA LYS A 83 3.91 -8.46 -28.01
C LYS A 83 3.56 -9.39 -26.86
N ALA A 84 4.39 -10.40 -26.58
CA ALA A 84 4.14 -11.34 -25.50
C ALA A 84 4.20 -10.66 -24.12
N GLN A 85 5.15 -9.75 -23.91
CA GLN A 85 5.24 -8.91 -22.72
C GLN A 85 4.07 -7.92 -22.61
N GLN A 86 3.57 -7.38 -23.73
CA GLN A 86 2.35 -6.56 -23.71
C GLN A 86 1.14 -7.36 -23.24
N VAL A 87 1.00 -8.61 -23.69
CA VAL A 87 -0.08 -9.50 -23.24
C VAL A 87 0.07 -9.82 -21.75
N ALA A 88 1.28 -10.16 -21.29
CA ALA A 88 1.56 -10.41 -19.89
C ALA A 88 1.22 -9.19 -19.01
N HIS A 89 1.63 -7.99 -19.44
CA HIS A 89 1.31 -6.75 -18.75
C HIS A 89 -0.18 -6.48 -18.67
N ARG A 90 -0.92 -6.64 -19.78
CA ARG A 90 -2.38 -6.51 -19.78
C ARG A 90 -3.05 -7.49 -18.82
N ALA A 91 -2.60 -8.75 -18.77
CA ALA A 91 -3.13 -9.75 -17.84
C ALA A 91 -2.87 -9.36 -16.37
N ILE A 92 -1.66 -8.89 -16.06
CA ILE A 92 -1.29 -8.44 -14.72
C ILE A 92 -2.05 -7.17 -14.32
N SER A 93 -2.18 -6.20 -15.22
CA SER A 93 -2.99 -5.00 -15.01
C SER A 93 -4.46 -5.33 -14.81
N ALA A 94 -5.02 -6.29 -15.56
CA ALA A 94 -6.38 -6.76 -15.37
C ALA A 94 -6.58 -7.44 -14.01
N TYR A 95 -5.61 -8.23 -13.56
CA TYR A 95 -5.62 -8.79 -12.20
C TYR A 95 -5.60 -7.68 -11.14
N ALA A 96 -4.73 -6.68 -11.28
CA ALA A 96 -4.65 -5.56 -10.33
C ALA A 96 -5.96 -4.76 -10.27
N ALA A 97 -6.59 -4.50 -11.42
CA ALA A 97 -7.88 -3.82 -11.50
C ALA A 97 -9.02 -4.61 -10.81
N ASN A 98 -8.93 -5.94 -10.78
CA ASN A 98 -9.92 -6.84 -10.16
C ASN A 98 -9.45 -7.44 -8.83
N LEU A 99 -8.45 -6.82 -8.17
CA LEU A 99 -7.79 -7.39 -6.99
C LEU A 99 -8.77 -7.77 -5.87
N ARG A 100 -9.81 -6.95 -5.63
CA ARG A 100 -10.82 -7.23 -4.59
C ARG A 100 -11.60 -8.52 -4.84
N ALA A 101 -11.94 -8.81 -6.10
CA ALA A 101 -12.59 -10.08 -6.45
C ALA A 101 -11.64 -11.26 -6.23
N HIS A 102 -10.37 -11.11 -6.61
CA HIS A 102 -9.35 -12.14 -6.41
C HIS A 102 -9.05 -12.42 -4.93
N LEU A 103 -9.11 -11.40 -4.07
CA LEU A 103 -9.03 -11.56 -2.61
C LEU A 103 -10.17 -12.38 -2.03
N GLN A 104 -11.39 -12.25 -2.56
CA GLN A 104 -12.55 -13.02 -2.11
C GLN A 104 -12.48 -14.49 -2.53
N THR A 105 -11.88 -14.78 -3.69
CA THR A 105 -11.78 -16.15 -4.21
C THR A 105 -10.43 -16.81 -3.91
N GLY A 106 -9.49 -16.10 -3.29
CA GLY A 106 -8.11 -16.56 -3.05
C GLY A 106 -7.26 -16.74 -4.31
N LYS A 107 -7.66 -16.15 -5.45
CA LYS A 107 -6.96 -16.36 -6.72
C LYS A 107 -5.67 -15.53 -6.75
N GLY A 108 -4.51 -16.16 -6.91
CA GLY A 108 -3.22 -15.48 -7.00
C GLY A 108 -2.64 -15.40 -8.42
N LEU A 109 -1.37 -15.03 -8.53
CA LEU A 109 -0.61 -14.98 -9.80
C LEU A 109 0.72 -15.73 -9.68
N THR A 110 1.11 -16.42 -10.74
CA THR A 110 2.46 -16.99 -10.86
C THR A 110 3.15 -16.37 -12.07
N LEU A 111 4.16 -15.54 -11.83
CA LEU A 111 4.96 -14.89 -12.86
C LEU A 111 6.20 -15.73 -13.17
N LEU A 112 6.28 -16.23 -14.39
CA LEU A 112 7.40 -17.07 -14.86
C LEU A 112 8.17 -16.37 -15.96
N GLY A 113 9.47 -16.57 -16.02
CA GLY A 113 10.29 -16.06 -17.13
C GLY A 113 11.77 -15.94 -16.74
N PRO A 114 12.67 -15.69 -17.70
CA PRO A 114 14.09 -15.63 -17.43
C PRO A 114 14.47 -14.42 -16.52
N PRO A 115 15.67 -14.42 -15.93
CA PRO A 115 16.14 -13.30 -15.13
C PRO A 115 16.21 -12.01 -15.97
N GLY A 116 15.85 -10.89 -15.36
CA GLY A 116 15.97 -9.58 -16.00
C GLY A 116 14.82 -9.15 -16.91
N VAL A 117 13.73 -9.93 -17.02
CA VAL A 117 12.53 -9.53 -17.80
C VAL A 117 11.57 -8.59 -17.07
N GLY A 118 11.82 -8.28 -15.79
CA GLY A 118 11.01 -7.31 -15.02
C GLY A 118 9.92 -7.89 -14.12
N LYS A 119 9.98 -9.18 -13.76
CA LYS A 119 9.06 -9.81 -12.79
C LYS A 119 8.99 -9.03 -11.47
N SER A 120 10.13 -8.73 -10.85
CA SER A 120 10.18 -7.96 -9.59
C SER A 120 9.60 -6.56 -9.73
N HIS A 121 9.77 -5.88 -10.88
CA HIS A 121 9.12 -4.60 -11.15
C HIS A 121 7.59 -4.74 -11.10
N LEU A 122 7.06 -5.73 -11.80
CA LEU A 122 5.62 -6.00 -11.84
C LEU A 122 5.09 -6.39 -10.45
N CYS A 123 5.87 -7.15 -9.68
CA CYS A 123 5.59 -7.42 -8.26
C CYS A 123 5.48 -6.14 -7.42
N TYR A 124 6.42 -5.21 -7.53
CA TYR A 124 6.35 -3.92 -6.83
C TYR A 124 5.12 -3.11 -7.25
N GLY A 125 4.83 -3.08 -8.55
CA GLY A 125 3.63 -2.43 -9.08
C GLY A 125 2.33 -3.06 -8.57
N LEU A 126 2.28 -4.38 -8.39
CA LEU A 126 1.13 -5.08 -7.81
C LEU A 126 0.95 -4.76 -6.32
N ILE A 127 2.04 -4.68 -5.53
CA ILE A 127 1.94 -4.21 -4.14
C ILE A 127 1.44 -2.77 -4.11
N ALA A 128 1.96 -1.89 -4.97
CA ALA A 128 1.51 -0.50 -5.01
C ALA A 128 0.02 -0.39 -5.32
N ALA A 129 -0.44 -1.10 -6.36
CA ALA A 129 -1.86 -1.18 -6.71
C ALA A 129 -2.72 -1.76 -5.57
N ALA A 130 -2.19 -2.72 -4.80
CA ALA A 130 -2.89 -3.26 -3.63
C ALA A 130 -3.09 -2.19 -2.56
N TYR A 131 -2.05 -1.42 -2.23
CA TYR A 131 -2.18 -0.33 -1.27
C TYR A 131 -3.09 0.78 -1.77
N GLU A 132 -3.05 1.13 -3.06
CA GLU A 132 -4.03 2.04 -3.67
C GLU A 132 -5.47 1.51 -3.51
N ALA A 133 -5.69 0.20 -3.61
CA ALA A 133 -6.99 -0.43 -3.39
C ALA A 133 -7.39 -0.55 -1.90
N GLY A 134 -6.51 -0.15 -0.96
CA GLY A 134 -6.72 -0.26 0.48
C GLY A 134 -6.45 -1.67 1.05
N VAL A 135 -5.63 -2.46 0.36
CA VAL A 135 -5.29 -3.84 0.73
C VAL A 135 -3.88 -3.87 1.31
N TYR A 136 -3.71 -4.49 2.47
CA TYR A 136 -2.40 -4.71 3.06
C TYR A 136 -1.67 -5.83 2.32
N ALA A 137 -0.55 -5.50 1.70
CA ALA A 137 0.24 -6.43 0.93
C ALA A 137 1.71 -6.37 1.33
N ARG A 138 2.44 -7.48 1.26
CA ARG A 138 3.87 -7.51 1.58
C ARG A 138 4.66 -8.20 0.47
N TYR A 139 5.79 -7.61 0.12
CA TYR A 139 6.80 -8.20 -0.75
C TYR A 139 7.87 -8.88 0.10
N VAL A 140 8.26 -10.10 -0.26
CA VAL A 140 9.42 -10.76 0.34
C VAL A 140 10.20 -11.54 -0.71
N VAL A 141 11.51 -11.60 -0.55
CA VAL A 141 12.37 -12.55 -1.28
C VAL A 141 12.38 -13.86 -0.48
N TRP A 142 12.06 -14.98 -1.13
CA TRP A 142 11.91 -16.25 -0.40
C TRP A 142 13.21 -16.71 0.28
N GLY A 143 14.37 -16.48 -0.35
CA GLY A 143 15.67 -16.77 0.23
C GLY A 143 15.89 -16.06 1.58
N ASP A 144 15.56 -14.77 1.65
CA ASP A 144 15.69 -13.97 2.87
C ASP A 144 14.79 -14.48 4.00
N VAL A 145 13.56 -14.92 3.67
CA VAL A 145 12.62 -15.51 4.64
C VAL A 145 13.21 -16.80 5.22
N VAL A 146 13.77 -17.67 4.37
CA VAL A 146 14.44 -18.90 4.79
C VAL A 146 15.61 -18.59 5.71
N ASP A 147 16.50 -17.70 5.30
CA ASP A 147 17.74 -17.42 6.04
C ASP A 147 17.44 -16.76 7.40
N ARG A 148 16.48 -15.82 7.47
CA ARG A 148 16.00 -15.23 8.74
C ARG A 148 15.34 -16.27 9.64
N THR A 149 14.50 -17.13 9.09
CA THR A 149 13.81 -18.17 9.87
C THR A 149 14.81 -19.17 10.44
N LYS A 150 15.85 -19.53 9.68
CA LYS A 150 16.96 -20.39 10.15
C LYS A 150 17.78 -19.71 11.23
N ALA A 151 18.15 -18.44 11.06
CA ALA A 151 18.91 -17.69 12.05
C ALA A 151 18.16 -17.54 13.40
N ALA A 152 16.83 -17.50 13.34
CA ALA A 152 15.96 -17.42 14.51
C ALA A 152 15.69 -18.78 15.20
N PHE A 153 16.21 -19.89 14.66
CA PHE A 153 15.96 -21.22 15.21
C PHE A 153 16.49 -21.31 16.64
N GLY A 154 15.61 -21.70 17.58
CA GLY A 154 15.92 -21.74 19.02
C GLY A 154 15.65 -20.43 19.78
N GLN A 155 15.33 -19.32 19.09
CA GLN A 155 15.00 -18.04 19.71
C GLN A 155 13.48 -17.78 19.66
N ARG A 156 12.72 -18.47 20.53
CA ARG A 156 11.24 -18.52 20.50
C ARG A 156 10.54 -17.15 20.58
N ASP A 157 11.18 -16.13 21.15
CA ASP A 157 10.62 -14.79 21.30
C ASP A 157 11.11 -13.78 20.26
N SER A 158 11.96 -14.20 19.32
CA SER A 158 12.44 -13.30 18.27
C SER A 158 11.34 -12.98 17.25
N GLU A 159 11.39 -11.77 16.69
CA GLU A 159 10.46 -11.36 15.63
C GLU A 159 10.57 -12.29 14.41
N ASP A 160 11.79 -12.78 14.12
CA ASP A 160 12.06 -13.68 13.01
C ASP A 160 11.49 -15.09 13.23
N ALA A 161 11.43 -15.57 14.48
CA ALA A 161 10.77 -16.86 14.79
C ALA A 161 9.27 -16.86 14.45
N ARG A 162 8.63 -15.68 14.44
CA ARG A 162 7.21 -15.49 14.08
C ARG A 162 7.01 -15.02 12.65
N LEU A 163 8.07 -14.88 11.84
CA LEU A 163 8.01 -14.30 10.50
C LEU A 163 7.02 -15.06 9.61
N VAL A 164 7.16 -16.37 9.51
CA VAL A 164 6.30 -17.20 8.64
C VAL A 164 4.83 -17.16 9.07
N GLU A 165 4.54 -17.14 10.38
CA GLU A 165 3.19 -16.99 10.89
C GLU A 165 2.59 -15.62 10.56
N ARG A 166 3.40 -14.54 10.57
CA ARG A 166 2.93 -13.23 10.08
C ARG A 166 2.63 -13.27 8.59
N LEU A 167 3.48 -13.90 7.78
CA LEU A 167 3.26 -14.00 6.32
C LEU A 167 2.00 -14.79 5.97
N LYS A 168 1.63 -15.79 6.77
CA LYS A 168 0.40 -16.57 6.63
C LYS A 168 -0.86 -15.69 6.75
N GLY A 169 -0.85 -14.71 7.65
CA GLY A 169 -2.00 -13.86 7.96
C GLY A 169 -2.25 -12.68 7.02
N LEU A 170 -1.35 -12.40 6.07
CA LEU A 170 -1.48 -11.24 5.18
C LEU A 170 -2.61 -11.39 4.15
N ASP A 171 -3.27 -10.29 3.78
CA ASP A 171 -4.31 -10.30 2.75
C ASP A 171 -3.74 -10.64 1.38
N LEU A 172 -2.61 -10.02 1.02
CA LEU A 172 -1.85 -10.34 -0.19
C LEU A 172 -0.36 -10.53 0.15
N LEU A 173 0.23 -11.59 -0.38
CA LEU A 173 1.66 -11.86 -0.23
C LEU A 173 2.29 -12.00 -1.61
N VAL A 174 3.38 -11.28 -1.86
CA VAL A 174 4.26 -11.49 -3.00
C VAL A 174 5.52 -12.20 -2.52
N LEU A 175 5.76 -13.37 -3.08
CA LEU A 175 6.98 -14.16 -2.90
C LEU A 175 7.82 -14.06 -4.18
N ASP A 176 8.96 -13.37 -4.12
CA ASP A 176 9.89 -13.26 -5.24
C ASP A 176 11.06 -14.24 -5.11
N GLU A 177 11.68 -14.54 -6.25
CA GLU A 177 12.82 -15.44 -6.43
C GLU A 177 12.60 -16.86 -5.87
N ILE A 178 11.36 -17.37 -5.93
CA ILE A 178 11.11 -18.76 -5.55
C ILE A 178 11.81 -19.70 -6.53
N GLY A 179 12.51 -20.70 -6.00
CA GLY A 179 13.13 -21.78 -6.77
C GLY A 179 14.41 -21.38 -7.51
N VAL A 180 14.98 -20.21 -7.20
CA VAL A 180 16.30 -19.79 -7.71
C VAL A 180 17.44 -20.57 -7.06
N ARG A 181 17.26 -20.97 -5.80
CA ARG A 181 18.17 -21.89 -5.08
C ARG A 181 17.57 -23.29 -5.04
N SER A 182 18.41 -24.32 -5.17
CA SER A 182 18.03 -25.68 -4.78
C SER A 182 17.69 -25.65 -3.30
N GLY A 183 16.39 -25.72 -2.98
CA GLY A 183 15.91 -25.71 -1.61
C GLY A 183 16.33 -26.99 -0.90
N SER A 184 16.81 -26.88 0.33
CA SER A 184 16.88 -28.04 1.23
C SER A 184 15.46 -28.56 1.52
N ASP A 185 15.31 -29.81 1.96
CA ASP A 185 14.00 -30.37 2.34
C ASP A 185 13.27 -29.49 3.37
N TRP A 186 14.03 -28.85 4.26
CA TRP A 186 13.51 -27.88 5.21
C TRP A 186 12.95 -26.62 4.52
N ASP A 187 13.63 -26.10 3.50
CA ASP A 187 13.17 -24.91 2.76
C ASP A 187 11.87 -25.22 2.02
N GLN A 188 11.79 -26.39 1.38
CA GLN A 188 10.59 -26.87 0.70
C GLN A 188 9.44 -27.11 1.69
N ALA A 189 9.70 -27.71 2.85
CA ALA A 189 8.70 -27.91 3.89
C ALA A 189 8.18 -26.59 4.46
N LEU A 190 9.05 -25.60 4.66
CA LEU A 190 8.66 -24.26 5.10
C LEU A 190 7.80 -23.55 4.07
N LEU A 191 8.20 -23.60 2.79
CA LEU A 191 7.44 -23.02 1.69
C LEU A 191 6.06 -23.67 1.57
N PHE A 192 6.01 -25.00 1.61
CA PHE A 192 4.76 -25.75 1.59
C PHE A 192 3.86 -25.37 2.75
N SER A 193 4.38 -25.28 3.98
CA SER A 193 3.60 -24.84 5.16
C SER A 193 2.97 -23.46 4.98
N LEU A 194 3.71 -22.51 4.41
CA LEU A 194 3.20 -21.17 4.13
C LEU A 194 2.14 -21.17 3.01
N VAL A 195 2.45 -21.80 1.87
CA VAL A 195 1.57 -21.84 0.70
C VAL A 195 0.29 -22.60 1.00
N ASP A 196 0.38 -23.77 1.62
CA ASP A 196 -0.78 -24.61 1.96
C ASP A 196 -1.73 -23.90 2.94
N TYR A 197 -1.19 -23.22 3.96
CA TYR A 197 -2.03 -22.43 4.87
C TYR A 197 -2.78 -21.34 4.11
N ARG A 198 -2.07 -20.55 3.29
CA ARG A 198 -2.67 -19.45 2.53
C ARG A 198 -3.70 -19.96 1.52
N TYR A 199 -3.42 -21.07 0.84
CA TYR A 199 -4.35 -21.77 -0.03
C TYR A 199 -5.65 -22.15 0.71
N ARG A 200 -5.54 -22.84 1.86
CA ARG A 200 -6.71 -23.27 2.64
C ARG A 200 -7.53 -22.12 3.21
N GLN A 201 -6.89 -20.99 3.48
CA GLN A 201 -7.55 -19.77 3.95
C GLN A 201 -8.01 -18.85 2.80
N GLN A 202 -7.91 -19.30 1.55
CA GLN A 202 -8.23 -18.51 0.35
C GLN A 202 -7.55 -17.13 0.34
N ARG A 203 -6.30 -17.07 0.82
CA ARG A 203 -5.48 -15.85 0.81
C ARG A 203 -4.59 -15.85 -0.44
N PRO A 204 -4.80 -14.92 -1.39
CA PRO A 204 -4.08 -14.94 -2.65
C PRO A 204 -2.58 -14.73 -2.43
N THR A 205 -1.78 -15.49 -3.18
CA THR A 205 -0.32 -15.42 -3.14
C THR A 205 0.20 -15.19 -4.55
N ILE A 206 0.96 -14.13 -4.74
CA ILE A 206 1.65 -13.84 -5.98
C ILE A 206 3.05 -14.42 -5.87
N VAL A 207 3.46 -15.20 -6.85
CA VAL A 207 4.78 -15.83 -6.91
C VAL A 207 5.50 -15.33 -8.14
N ALA A 208 6.78 -14.99 -8.00
CA ALA A 208 7.66 -14.75 -9.13
C ALA A 208 8.83 -15.73 -9.09
N SER A 209 9.10 -16.37 -10.22
CA SER A 209 10.17 -17.36 -10.35
C SER A 209 10.93 -17.23 -11.67
N ASN A 210 12.23 -17.52 -11.61
CA ASN A 210 13.09 -17.60 -12.81
C ASN A 210 12.93 -18.94 -13.55
N LEU A 211 12.18 -19.87 -12.97
CA LEU A 211 11.97 -21.20 -13.52
C LEU A 211 11.06 -21.12 -14.75
N THR A 212 11.35 -21.94 -15.76
CA THR A 212 10.35 -22.27 -16.78
C THR A 212 9.25 -23.10 -16.11
N ALA A 213 8.05 -23.15 -16.69
CA ALA A 213 6.92 -23.89 -16.11
C ALA A 213 7.21 -25.38 -15.82
N GLU A 214 8.31 -25.90 -16.38
CA GLU A 214 8.73 -27.30 -16.36
C GLU A 214 9.67 -27.68 -15.21
N THR A 215 10.32 -26.73 -14.53
CA THR A 215 11.26 -27.04 -13.42
C THR A 215 10.76 -26.48 -12.11
N LEU A 216 10.00 -27.27 -11.36
CA LEU A 216 9.44 -26.91 -10.04
C LEU A 216 10.23 -27.52 -8.87
N ASP A 217 11.38 -28.13 -9.16
CA ASP A 217 12.21 -28.85 -8.20
C ASP A 217 12.64 -27.98 -7.00
N GLY A 218 12.85 -26.68 -7.22
CA GLY A 218 13.19 -25.74 -6.14
C GLY A 218 12.01 -25.34 -5.23
N ILE A 219 10.77 -25.56 -5.67
CA ILE A 219 9.54 -25.23 -4.93
C ILE A 219 9.02 -26.45 -4.16
N GLY A 220 9.27 -27.65 -4.70
CA GLY A 220 8.69 -28.91 -4.24
C GLY A 220 7.29 -29.13 -4.80
N GLU A 221 7.00 -30.36 -5.23
CA GLU A 221 5.79 -30.68 -6.00
C GLU A 221 4.48 -30.32 -5.27
N ARG A 222 4.45 -30.50 -3.95
CA ARG A 222 3.26 -30.21 -3.14
C ARG A 222 2.90 -28.72 -3.09
N ALA A 223 3.90 -27.85 -2.96
CA ALA A 223 3.68 -26.41 -2.96
C ALA A 223 3.34 -25.92 -4.37
N ALA A 224 4.01 -26.49 -5.38
CA ALA A 224 3.72 -26.20 -6.77
C ALA A 224 2.28 -26.57 -7.16
N ASP A 225 1.79 -27.74 -6.75
CA ASP A 225 0.41 -28.20 -7.00
C ASP A 225 -0.63 -27.18 -6.49
N ARG A 226 -0.49 -26.74 -5.24
CA ARG A 226 -1.36 -25.71 -4.64
C ARG A 226 -1.30 -24.37 -5.40
N LEU A 227 -0.11 -23.97 -5.85
CA LEU A 227 0.06 -22.75 -6.64
C LEU A 227 -0.56 -22.89 -8.04
N ARG A 228 -0.42 -24.05 -8.72
CA ARG A 228 -1.02 -24.28 -10.04
C ARG A 228 -2.54 -24.18 -9.99
N GLU A 229 -3.16 -24.68 -8.93
CA GLU A 229 -4.60 -24.60 -8.73
C GLU A 229 -5.07 -23.17 -8.36
N ALA A 230 -4.44 -22.54 -7.37
CA ALA A 230 -4.86 -21.24 -6.87
C ALA A 230 -4.49 -20.06 -7.77
N ASN A 231 -3.42 -20.17 -8.56
CA ASN A 231 -2.91 -19.02 -9.31
C ASN A 231 -3.30 -19.05 -10.79
N VAL A 232 -3.28 -17.87 -11.41
CA VAL A 232 -3.18 -17.75 -12.87
C VAL A 232 -1.71 -17.59 -13.22
N THR A 233 -1.20 -18.45 -14.11
CA THR A 233 0.19 -18.39 -14.56
C THR A 233 0.33 -17.39 -15.71
N VAL A 234 1.27 -16.46 -15.58
CA VAL A 234 1.63 -15.47 -16.60
C VAL A 234 3.11 -15.64 -16.93
N THR A 235 3.40 -16.04 -18.15
CA THR A 235 4.78 -16.14 -18.65
C THR A 235 5.22 -14.83 -19.28
N ILE A 236 6.40 -14.36 -18.88
CA ILE A 236 7.04 -13.11 -19.33
C ILE A 236 8.30 -13.49 -20.11
N PRO A 237 8.20 -13.73 -21.42
CA PRO A 237 9.34 -14.10 -22.24
C PRO A 237 10.21 -12.87 -22.57
N GLY A 238 11.45 -13.11 -22.95
CA GLY A 238 12.35 -12.08 -23.48
C GLY A 238 13.76 -12.16 -22.91
N GLU A 239 14.64 -11.31 -23.41
CA GLU A 239 16.01 -11.21 -22.95
C GLU A 239 16.13 -10.37 -21.67
N SER A 240 17.23 -10.55 -20.94
CA SER A 240 17.51 -9.77 -19.74
C SER A 240 17.68 -8.29 -20.08
N ARG A 241 16.85 -7.46 -19.46
CA ARG A 241 16.93 -6.00 -19.59
C ARG A 241 17.99 -5.38 -18.68
N ARG A 242 18.60 -6.17 -17.79
CA ARG A 242 19.66 -5.68 -16.89
C ARG A 242 20.90 -5.25 -17.67
N ALA A 243 21.18 -5.88 -18.81
CA ALA A 243 22.32 -5.55 -19.68
C ALA A 243 22.03 -4.39 -20.66
N ALA A 244 20.78 -4.20 -21.05
CA ALA A 244 20.35 -3.14 -21.96
C ALA A 244 19.99 -1.81 -21.24
N ALA A 245 20.08 -1.79 -19.90
CA ALA A 245 19.84 -0.60 -19.10
C ALA A 245 21.02 0.39 -19.23
N GLY A 246 21.06 1.12 -20.35
CA GLY A 246 21.54 2.50 -20.29
C GLY A 246 20.75 3.25 -19.20
N VAL A 247 21.33 4.31 -18.66
CA VAL A 247 20.69 5.13 -17.62
C VAL A 247 19.35 5.65 -18.14
N ASP A 248 18.27 4.95 -17.80
CA ASP A 248 16.91 5.36 -18.13
C ASP A 248 16.56 6.50 -17.17
N ARG A 249 16.83 7.74 -17.62
CA ARG A 249 16.63 8.96 -16.82
C ARG A 249 15.18 9.07 -16.33
N ASP A 250 14.21 8.59 -17.12
CA ASP A 250 12.80 8.55 -16.75
C ASP A 250 12.55 7.64 -15.53
N LEU A 251 13.36 6.59 -15.33
CA LEU A 251 13.26 5.69 -14.17
C LEU A 251 13.99 6.20 -12.93
N ILE A 252 14.89 7.18 -13.07
CA ILE A 252 15.54 7.87 -11.94
C ILE A 252 14.63 9.00 -11.44
N GLU A 253 13.94 9.68 -12.34
CA GLU A 253 13.04 10.81 -12.05
C GLU A 253 11.58 10.39 -11.84
N ALA A 254 11.23 9.12 -12.07
CA ALA A 254 9.87 8.62 -11.87
C ALA A 254 9.37 8.88 -10.44
N PRO A 255 8.17 9.46 -10.27
CA PRO A 255 7.59 9.69 -8.96
C PRO A 255 7.40 8.37 -8.20
N PRO A 256 7.34 8.41 -6.86
CA PRO A 256 7.08 7.22 -6.06
C PRO A 256 5.73 6.61 -6.43
N ALA A 257 5.65 5.28 -6.33
CA ALA A 257 4.47 4.50 -6.65
C ALA A 257 3.25 4.89 -5.80
N LEU A 258 3.47 5.27 -4.54
CA LEU A 258 2.48 5.97 -3.72
C LEU A 258 3.06 7.31 -3.27
N ILE A 259 2.34 8.39 -3.57
CA ILE A 259 2.70 9.77 -3.22
C ILE A 259 2.18 10.09 -1.82
N GLU A 260 2.96 10.83 -1.03
CA GLU A 260 2.49 11.32 0.27
C GLU A 260 1.28 12.24 0.05
N PRO A 261 0.12 11.97 0.67
CA PRO A 261 -1.03 12.82 0.49
C PRO A 261 -0.79 14.17 1.16
N GLU A 262 -1.03 15.24 0.42
CA GLU A 262 -1.03 16.58 0.95
C GLU A 262 -2.33 16.85 1.74
N PRO A 263 -2.25 17.49 2.91
CA PRO A 263 -3.44 17.86 3.65
C PRO A 263 -4.23 18.88 2.84
N PRO A 264 -5.53 18.64 2.59
CA PRO A 264 -6.30 19.56 1.80
C PRO A 264 -6.53 20.86 2.58
N VAL A 265 -6.37 21.98 1.88
CA VAL A 265 -6.49 23.35 2.40
C VAL A 265 -7.68 24.01 1.72
N PHE A 266 -8.56 24.62 2.51
CA PHE A 266 -9.75 25.30 2.00
C PHE A 266 -9.93 26.66 2.64
N THR A 267 -10.43 27.61 1.86
CA THR A 267 -10.86 28.92 2.32
C THR A 267 -12.35 29.03 2.11
N PHE A 268 -13.10 29.41 3.14
CA PHE A 268 -14.53 29.69 3.03
C PHE A 268 -14.94 30.84 3.96
N PRO A 269 -15.99 31.59 3.60
CA PRO A 269 -16.53 32.63 4.45
C PRO A 269 -17.24 32.00 5.66
N VAL A 270 -16.96 32.53 6.85
CA VAL A 270 -17.65 32.18 8.09
C VAL A 270 -18.06 33.43 8.85
N CYS A 271 -19.05 33.28 9.73
CA CYS A 271 -19.42 34.33 10.63
C CYS A 271 -18.64 34.25 11.95
N VAL A 272 -18.04 35.36 12.35
CA VAL A 272 -17.42 35.56 13.65
C VAL A 272 -18.05 36.81 14.25
N ASN A 273 -18.83 36.62 15.30
CA ASN A 273 -19.46 37.70 16.08
C ASN A 273 -20.24 38.68 15.19
N GLY A 274 -21.01 38.15 14.24
CA GLY A 274 -21.82 38.92 13.30
C GLY A 274 -21.09 39.39 12.04
N GLU A 275 -19.77 39.22 11.93
CA GLU A 275 -18.99 39.66 10.78
C GLU A 275 -18.60 38.50 9.86
N VAL A 276 -18.59 38.73 8.53
CA VAL A 276 -18.07 37.75 7.56
C VAL A 276 -16.54 37.82 7.55
N VAL A 277 -15.90 36.69 7.80
CA VAL A 277 -14.45 36.54 7.76
C VAL A 277 -14.08 35.35 6.89
N GLU A 278 -13.10 35.50 6.00
CA GLU A 278 -12.52 34.36 5.31
C GLU A 278 -11.58 33.60 6.25
N ARG A 279 -11.80 32.29 6.37
CA ARG A 279 -10.95 31.42 7.18
C ARG A 279 -10.36 30.32 6.30
N GLU A 280 -9.04 30.28 6.26
CA GLU A 280 -8.31 29.11 5.78
C GLU A 280 -8.36 28.04 6.88
N THR A 281 -8.91 26.87 6.54
CA THR A 281 -8.86 25.70 7.42
C THR A 281 -8.42 24.49 6.62
N GLY A 282 -7.36 23.85 7.12
CA GLY A 282 -6.88 22.58 6.62
C GLY A 282 -7.43 21.42 7.43
N VAL A 283 -7.43 20.24 6.83
CA VAL A 283 -7.58 18.99 7.58
C VAL A 283 -6.33 18.81 8.44
N ALA A 284 -6.48 19.01 9.76
CA ALA A 284 -5.37 18.88 10.68
C ALA A 284 -4.88 17.42 10.72
N ARG A 285 -3.55 17.22 10.68
CA ARG A 285 -2.93 15.93 11.01
C ARG A 285 -3.32 15.55 12.44
N ARG A 286 -4.32 14.68 12.65
CA ARG A 286 -4.68 14.16 13.99
C ARG A 286 -3.46 13.62 14.75
N SER A 287 -2.47 13.09 14.02
CA SER A 287 -1.20 12.58 14.56
C SER A 287 -0.17 13.64 14.97
N GLN A 288 -0.28 14.91 14.54
CA GLN A 288 0.61 15.98 14.99
C GLN A 288 0.15 16.68 16.27
N ALA A 289 -1.09 16.48 16.71
CA ALA A 289 -1.54 16.95 18.04
C ALA A 289 -0.73 16.31 19.20
N PHE A 290 -0.04 15.19 18.95
CA PHE A 290 0.89 14.55 19.89
C PHE A 290 2.39 14.67 19.52
N ALA A 291 2.72 15.06 18.27
CA ALA A 291 4.10 15.08 17.78
C ALA A 291 4.83 16.42 17.98
N GLY A 292 4.29 17.31 18.82
CA GLY A 292 4.93 18.55 19.29
C GLY A 292 6.10 18.35 20.25
N ARG A 293 6.85 17.25 20.12
CA ARG A 293 8.18 17.07 20.73
C ARG A 293 9.12 16.53 19.66
N ARG A 294 9.53 17.41 18.74
CA ARG A 294 10.80 17.22 18.04
C ARG A 294 11.89 17.25 19.12
N ARG A 295 12.40 16.09 19.52
CA ARG A 295 13.73 16.02 20.12
C ARG A 295 14.72 16.28 18.99
N THR A 296 15.30 17.46 19.02
CA THR A 296 16.67 17.69 18.58
C THR A 296 17.55 16.63 19.22
N LEU A 297 18.17 15.79 18.39
CA LEU A 297 19.52 15.24 18.53
C LEU A 297 19.99 14.85 17.13
#